data_AF-A0A562VMW7-F1
#
_entry.id   AF-A0A562VMW7-F1
#
_cell.length_a   1.000
_cell.length_b   1.000
_cell.length_c   1.000
_cell.angle_alpha   90.00
_cell.angle_beta   90.00
_cell.angle_gamma   90.00
#
_symmetry.space_group_name_H-M   'P 1'
#
loop_
_entity.id
_entity.type
_entity.pdbx_description
1 polymer ?
#
loop_
_entity_poly.entity_id
_entity_poly.type
_entity_poly.pdbx_seq_one_letter_code
_entity_poly.pdbx_strand_id
1 'polypeptide(L)' 'MKKLLMWGAAGLLTSAILDPIIYAMLEQPIPWMRDLFMGGGGIACFWLLIKFRDEL' A
#
# COMPACT_ATOMS: atom_id res chain seq x y z
N MET A 1 -6.48 3.17 17.20
CA MET A 1 -5.96 2.31 16.10
C MET A 1 -5.69 3.06 14.78
N LYS A 2 -6.15 4.31 14.63
CA LYS A 2 -5.93 5.15 13.44
C LYS A 2 -4.48 5.24 12.95
N LYS A 3 -3.49 5.36 13.85
CA LYS A 3 -2.07 5.47 13.47
C LYS A 3 -1.56 4.23 12.73
N LEU A 4 -1.90 3.02 13.20
CA LEU A 4 -1.48 1.77 12.56
C LEU A 4 -2.08 1.61 11.17
N LEU A 5 -3.38 1.90 11.01
CA LEU A 5 -4.05 1.90 9.71
C LEU A 5 -3.49 2.95 8.75
N MET A 6 -3.11 4.12 9.27
CA MET A 6 -2.54 5.21 8.48
C MET A 6 -1.12 4.88 8.01
N TRP A 7 -0.31 4.28 8.89
CA TRP A 7 1.02 3.79 8.53
C TRP A 7 0.94 2.61 7.57
N GLY A 8 -0.02 1.70 7.75
CA GLY A 8 -0.30 0.61 6.82
C GLY A 8 -0.73 1.09 5.45
N ALA A 9 -1.68 2.03 5.39
CA ALA A 9 -2.12 2.64 4.13
C ALA A 9 -0.97 3.35 3.40
N ALA A 10 -0.24 4.22 4.11
CA ALA A 10 0.88 4.96 3.52
C ALA A 10 2.01 4.02 3.08
N GLY A 11 2.41 3.06 3.92
CA GLY A 11 3.48 2.12 3.63
C GLY A 11 3.15 1.23 2.44
N LEU A 12 1.98 0.59 2.44
CA LEU A 12 1.58 -0.32 1.37
C LEU A 12 1.40 0.40 0.02
N LEU A 13 0.81 1.60 0.01
CA LEU A 13 0.69 2.41 -1.21
C LEU A 13 2.05 2.87 -1.72
N THR A 14 2.94 3.29 -0.82
CA THR A 14 4.28 3.75 -1.21
C THR A 14 5.09 2.58 -1.77
N SER A 15 5.07 1.41 -1.11
CA SER A 15 5.75 0.21 -1.60
C SER A 15 5.21 -0.25 -2.96
N ALA A 16 3.89 -0.21 -3.18
CA ALA A 16 3.29 -0.57 -4.46
C ALA A 16 3.76 0.31 -5.63
N ILE A 17 4.20 1.55 -5.37
CA ILE A 17 4.75 2.46 -6.38
C ILE A 17 6.28 2.32 -6.46
N LEU A 18 6.95 2.19 -5.33
CA LEU A 18 8.41 2.20 -5.26
C LEU A 18 9.02 0.87 -5.74
N ASP A 19 8.39 -0.26 -5.43
CA ASP A 19 8.86 -1.60 -5.83
C ASP A 19 9.06 -1.73 -7.34
N PRO A 20 8.08 -1.41 -8.23
CA PRO A 20 8.29 -1.53 -9.66
C PRO A 20 9.39 -0.60 -10.19
N ILE A 21 9.59 0.57 -9.56
CA ILE A 21 10.69 1.49 -9.91
C ILE A 21 12.05 0.86 -9.54
N ILE A 22 12.15 0.27 -8.35
CA ILE A 22 13.39 -0.40 -7.88
C ILE A 22 13.71 -1.61 -8.75
N TYR A 23 12.73 -2.47 -9.04
CA TYR A 23 12.94 -3.65 -9.89
C TYR A 23 13.32 -3.27 -11.32
N ALA A 24 12.73 -2.19 -11.86
CA ALA A 24 13.14 -1.65 -13.15
C ALA A 24 14.59 -1.15 -13.16
N MET A 25 15.03 -0.48 -12.09
CA MET A 25 16.44 -0.05 -11.94
C MET A 25 17.41 -1.22 -11.80
N LEU A 26 16.97 -2.34 -11.22
CA LEU A 26 17.78 -3.55 -11.05
C LEU A 26 17.73 -4.49 -12.27
N GLU A 27 17.04 -4.11 -13.36
CA GLU A 27 16.80 -4.96 -14.54
C GLU A 27 16.16 -6.31 -14.20
N GLN A 28 15.42 -6.38 -13.08
CA GLN A 28 14.74 -7.57 -12.61
C GLN A 28 13.27 -7.59 -13.04
N PRO A 29 12.67 -8.79 -13.19
CA PRO A 29 11.25 -8.89 -13.50
C PRO A 29 10.41 -8.28 -12.38
N ILE A 30 9.54 -7.35 -12.74
CA ILE A 30 8.66 -6.65 -11.81
C ILE A 30 7.58 -7.63 -11.30
N PRO A 31 7.47 -7.85 -9.97
CA PRO A 31 6.49 -8.76 -9.39
C PRO A 31 5.10 -8.12 -9.27
N TRP A 32 4.46 -7.84 -10.41
CA TRP A 32 3.19 -7.12 -10.52
C TRP A 32 2.06 -7.61 -9.60
N MET A 33 1.95 -8.92 -9.36
CA MET A 33 0.94 -9.46 -8.45
C MET A 33 1.14 -8.96 -7.02
N ARG A 34 2.39 -8.91 -6.53
CA ARG A 34 2.71 -8.38 -5.20
C ARG A 34 2.33 -6.91 -5.12
N ASP A 35 2.70 -6.14 -6.14
CA ASP A 35 2.45 -4.68 -6.17
C ASP A 35 0.94 -4.38 -6.23
N LEU A 36 0.16 -5.18 -6.97
CA LEU A 36 -1.30 -5.09 -6.98
C LEU A 36 -1.91 -5.40 -5.60
N PHE A 37 -1.42 -6.44 -4.92
CA PHE A 37 -1.89 -6.77 -3.56
C PHE A 37 -1.49 -5.70 -2.55
N MET A 38 -0.30 -5.11 -2.65
CA MET A 38 0.13 -4.01 -1.79
C MET A 38 -0.71 -2.76 -2.05
N GLY A 39 -0.93 -2.39 -3.32
CA GLY A 39 -1.79 -1.26 -3.68
C GLY A 39 -3.22 -1.46 -3.19
N GLY A 40 -3.79 -2.65 -3.42
CA GLY A 40 -5.13 -3.01 -2.93
C GLY A 40 -5.24 -3.01 -1.41
N GLY A 41 -4.24 -3.55 -0.70
CA GLY A 41 -4.16 -3.53 0.75
C GLY A 41 -4.07 -2.11 1.31
N GLY A 42 -3.27 -1.25 0.69
CA GLY A 42 -3.16 0.17 1.03
C GLY A 42 -4.48 0.93 0.86
N ILE A 43 -5.17 0.71 -0.27
CA ILE A 43 -6.51 1.26 -0.52
C ILE A 43 -7.52 0.75 0.52
N ALA A 44 -7.48 -0.55 0.86
CA ALA A 44 -8.35 -1.12 1.87
C ALA A 44 -8.12 -0.50 3.26
N CYS A 45 -6.86 -0.31 3.67
CA CYS A 45 -6.52 0.40 4.91
C CYS A 45 -7.02 1.86 4.89
N PHE A 46 -6.87 2.55 3.76
CA PHE A 46 -7.37 3.91 3.58
C PHE A 46 -8.90 3.99 3.64
N TRP A 47 -9.58 3.04 3.00
CA TRP A 47 -11.04 2.94 3.04
C TRP A 47 -11.57 2.67 4.45
N LEU A 48 -10.91 1.79 5.22
CA LEU A 48 -11.25 1.52 6.61
C LEU A 48 -11.08 2.77 7.49
N LEU A 49 -10.05 3.59 7.24
CA LEU A 49 -9.87 4.87 7.94
C LEU A 49 -11.01 5.85 7.69
N ILE A 50 -11.52 5.90 6.46
CA ILE A 50 -12.65 6.76 6.11
C ILE A 50 -13.93 6.20 6.72
N LYS A 51 -14.19 4.90 6.52
CA LYS A 51 -15.42 4.25 6.95
C LYS A 51 -15.61 4.30 8.47
N PHE A 52 -14.56 4.03 9.23
CA PHE A 52 -14.62 4.03 10.70
C PHE A 52 -14.05 5.32 11.30
N ARG A 53 -13.99 6.42 10.54
CA ARG A 53 -13.40 7.68 11.02
C ARG A 53 -14.02 8.16 12.32
N ASP A 54 -15.33 7.99 12.47
CA ASP A 54 -16.10 8.51 13.59
C ASP A 54 -16.19 7.50 14.76
N GLU A 55 -15.89 6.22 14.52
CA GLU A 55 -15.92 5.14 15.52
C GLU A 55 -14.53 4.79 16.10
N LEU A 56 -13.44 5.21 15.46
CA LEU A 56 -12.07 4.71 15.67
C LEU A 56 -11.10 5.73 16.27
#